data_AF-A0A0D1ZE89-F1
#
_entry.id   AF-A0A0D1ZE89-F1
#
_cell.length_a   1.000
_cell.length_b   1.000
_cell.length_c   1.000
_cell.angle_alpha   90.00
_cell.angle_beta   90.00
_cell.angle_gamma   90.00
#
_symmetry.space_group_name_H-M   'P 1'
#
loop_
_entity.id
_entity.type
_entity.pdbx_description
1 polymer ?
#
loop_
_entity_poly.entity_id
_entity_poly.type
_entity_poly.pdbx_seq_one_letter_code
_entity_poly.pdbx_strand_id
1 'polypeptide(L)'
;MASHVINGTAQDLISSYYAQGKQTFIIPLTFPDVTQAGSNLERIGYGGDVWELRVDLLRPDELTKVPSKDYVLSQLNWLRRGSDLPIIFTIRTVSQGGKFPDDAAPEALELMLLAAQYGCEYIDVEFPWPQSLKQEIVKHKGGSKLIASVHDWTGEIRWSDSLFEHYIKHNTYGDILKLSFQATSIEDCHELALLQRKYKTQSSKPIISVSMGAAGQLSRIVSPVSFVTHPLIPAPSAPGQISLAQVNQAKHLMGQLPKRNFYIFGNNISHSLSPTIHNTAFAELGLPHHYSIHQTLRIDDTVRDLIQSPQFGGASVTFPHKLNIQPLLDSESDASTRLGAVNTVIAEDNGTGRRTLRGENTDWIGIMRCIQGSGLTKFDVGIVVGAGGAARAAVYAYRQLGVQQIALVNRTRSTAERLVADFSPSKIDIYTSLAEAPPADVIVSCIPADDVTEADIPEHIFASGAGVVIEMSYRPPVSALMRVASRQPGWKVEDGVAVLKEQAYCQFEVWTGRRAPVLVIREALDKRNAAKM
;
A
#
# COMPACT_ATOMS: atom_id res chain seq x y z
N MET A 1 -9.85 -3.75 4.45
CA MET A 1 -8.42 -4.12 4.64
C MET A 1 -7.64 -3.43 3.53
N ALA A 2 -6.75 -2.47 3.71
CA ALA A 2 -5.94 -2.10 4.87
C ALA A 2 -5.97 -0.58 5.14
N SER A 3 -6.33 -0.21 6.37
CA SER A 3 -6.03 1.09 6.96
C SER A 3 -4.68 0.97 7.66
N HIS A 4 -3.59 1.24 6.95
CA HIS A 4 -2.28 1.38 7.56
C HIS A 4 -2.15 2.80 8.11
N VAL A 5 -2.74 3.06 9.27
CA VAL A 5 -2.24 3.94 10.36
C VAL A 5 -3.29 3.89 11.47
N ILE A 6 -2.92 3.43 12.68
CA ILE A 6 -3.59 3.85 13.93
C ILE A 6 -2.55 3.96 15.06
N ASN A 7 -2.43 5.17 15.61
CA ASN A 7 -2.12 5.50 17.02
C ASN A 7 -1.25 4.50 17.81
N GLY A 8 0.05 4.47 17.58
CA GLY A 8 0.99 3.94 18.57
C GLY A 8 0.97 2.43 18.81
N THR A 9 0.45 1.63 17.86
CA THR A 9 0.72 0.17 17.84
C THR A 9 1.74 -0.14 16.74
N ALA A 10 2.94 -0.54 17.15
CA ALA A 10 3.98 -1.00 16.22
C ALA A 10 3.48 -2.27 15.51
N GLN A 11 3.09 -2.16 14.23
CA GLN A 11 2.81 -3.36 13.43
C GLN A 11 4.14 -4.05 13.14
N ASP A 12 4.36 -5.20 13.79
CA ASP A 12 5.41 -6.13 13.43
C ASP A 12 5.07 -6.80 12.07
N LEU A 13 5.24 -6.04 10.98
CA LEU A 13 4.99 -6.46 9.61
C LEU A 13 5.87 -7.64 9.21
N ILE A 14 7.16 -7.62 9.57
CA ILE A 14 8.11 -8.70 9.26
C ILE A 14 7.58 -10.03 9.81
N SER A 15 7.24 -10.12 11.09
CA SER A 15 6.73 -11.37 11.67
C SER A 15 5.37 -11.76 11.10
N SER A 16 4.47 -10.78 10.91
CA SER A 16 3.12 -11.02 10.38
C SER A 16 3.15 -11.58 8.95
N TYR A 17 3.95 -10.97 8.06
CA TYR A 17 4.08 -11.40 6.68
C TYR A 17 4.83 -12.72 6.59
N TYR A 18 5.87 -12.91 7.41
CA TYR A 18 6.60 -14.18 7.49
C TYR A 18 5.66 -15.34 7.87
N ALA A 19 4.77 -15.15 8.86
CA ALA A 19 3.78 -16.16 9.26
C ALA A 19 2.73 -16.45 8.16
N GLN A 20 2.39 -15.46 7.33
CA GLN A 20 1.50 -15.60 6.19
C GLN A 20 2.19 -16.16 4.93
N GLY A 21 3.51 -16.42 4.99
CA GLY A 21 4.30 -16.79 3.81
C GLY A 21 4.45 -15.67 2.76
N LYS A 22 4.15 -14.43 3.14
CA LYS A 22 4.32 -13.25 2.28
C LYS A 22 5.75 -12.74 2.37
N GLN A 23 6.32 -12.39 1.21
CA GLN A 23 7.66 -11.83 1.18
C GLN A 23 7.66 -10.36 1.60
N THR A 24 8.57 -10.02 2.50
CA THR A 24 8.80 -8.64 3.00
C THR A 24 10.04 -8.04 2.34
N PHE A 25 9.94 -6.78 1.90
CA PHE A 25 11.05 -6.03 1.32
C PHE A 25 11.44 -4.84 2.19
N ILE A 26 12.71 -4.82 2.58
CA ILE A 26 13.34 -3.75 3.36
C ILE A 26 14.10 -2.85 2.40
N ILE A 27 13.93 -1.53 2.54
CA ILE A 27 14.65 -0.52 1.74
C ILE A 27 15.65 0.23 2.64
N PRO A 28 16.95 -0.04 2.51
CA PRO A 28 17.99 0.71 3.21
C PRO A 28 18.17 2.12 2.66
N LEU A 29 18.06 3.13 3.51
CA LEU A 29 18.38 4.51 3.19
C LEU A 29 19.88 4.73 3.40
N THR A 30 20.63 4.85 2.31
CA THR A 30 22.10 5.02 2.32
C THR A 30 22.56 6.48 2.18
N PHE A 31 21.65 7.42 2.41
CA PHE A 31 21.94 8.84 2.38
C PHE A 31 22.78 9.27 3.61
N PRO A 32 23.75 10.18 3.45
CA PRO A 32 24.44 10.79 4.59
C PRO A 32 23.52 11.74 5.39
N ASP A 33 22.46 12.22 4.77
CA ASP A 33 21.35 12.96 5.35
C ASP A 33 20.07 12.51 4.63
N VAL A 34 19.17 11.81 5.33
CA VAL A 34 17.96 11.23 4.72
C VAL A 34 17.01 12.29 4.16
N THR A 35 17.12 13.55 4.62
CA THR A 35 16.32 14.65 4.08
C THR A 35 16.62 14.93 2.60
N GLN A 36 17.78 14.49 2.11
CA GLN A 36 18.17 14.58 0.70
C GLN A 36 17.27 13.72 -0.21
N ALA A 37 16.57 12.72 0.33
CA ALA A 37 15.55 12.01 -0.43
C ALA A 37 14.42 12.96 -0.87
N GLY A 38 14.14 14.03 -0.11
CA GLY A 38 13.21 15.09 -0.50
C GLY A 38 11.84 14.55 -0.94
N SER A 39 11.34 15.06 -2.07
CA SER A 39 10.08 14.59 -2.68
C SER A 39 10.18 13.17 -3.27
N ASN A 40 11.37 12.59 -3.39
CA ASN A 40 11.56 11.24 -3.93
C ASN A 40 11.31 10.15 -2.88
N LEU A 41 11.20 10.47 -1.58
CA LEU A 41 11.01 9.48 -0.52
C LEU A 41 9.83 8.56 -0.81
N GLU A 42 8.70 9.14 -1.24
CA GLU A 42 7.49 8.38 -1.57
C GLU A 42 7.75 7.38 -2.70
N ARG A 43 8.44 7.82 -3.76
CA ARG A 43 8.77 6.98 -4.91
C ARG A 43 9.76 5.88 -4.57
N ILE A 44 10.77 6.18 -3.76
CA ILE A 44 11.73 5.20 -3.26
C ILE A 44 10.98 4.09 -2.49
N GLY A 45 9.92 4.44 -1.76
CA GLY A 45 9.13 3.52 -0.95
C GLY A 45 8.22 2.58 -1.72
N TYR A 46 8.04 2.76 -3.03
CA TYR A 46 7.06 1.99 -3.79
C TYR A 46 7.35 0.48 -3.78
N GLY A 47 6.36 -0.25 -3.24
CA GLY A 47 6.36 -1.69 -3.08
C GLY A 47 7.27 -2.24 -1.97
N GLY A 48 8.04 -1.37 -1.29
CA GLY A 48 8.72 -1.73 -0.05
C GLY A 48 7.76 -1.77 1.14
N ASP A 49 8.13 -2.54 2.15
CA ASP A 49 7.31 -2.77 3.34
C ASP A 49 7.89 -2.09 4.59
N VAL A 50 9.21 -1.90 4.63
CA VAL A 50 9.95 -1.42 5.80
C VAL A 50 11.14 -0.57 5.37
N TRP A 51 11.37 0.57 6.03
CA TRP A 51 12.60 1.35 5.89
C TRP A 51 13.71 0.79 6.76
N GLU A 52 14.94 0.76 6.27
CA GLU A 52 16.13 0.62 7.15
C GLU A 52 16.87 1.96 7.19
N LEU A 53 16.84 2.61 8.36
CA LEU A 53 17.66 3.78 8.65
C LEU A 53 19.07 3.30 9.02
N ARG A 54 20.01 3.43 8.08
CA ARG A 54 21.44 3.12 8.27
C ARG A 54 22.13 4.27 9.00
N VAL A 55 22.07 4.23 10.33
CA VAL A 55 22.62 5.28 11.21
C VAL A 55 24.12 5.43 11.01
N ASP A 56 24.83 4.32 10.79
CA ASP A 56 26.26 4.34 10.50
C ASP A 56 26.62 5.08 9.19
N LEU A 57 25.68 5.23 8.25
CA LEU A 57 25.91 5.96 7.01
C LEU A 57 25.56 7.45 7.11
N LEU A 58 24.91 7.88 8.19
CA LEU A 58 24.64 9.30 8.44
C LEU A 58 25.93 10.06 8.70
N ARG A 59 25.90 11.37 8.44
CA ARG A 59 27.05 12.26 8.73
C ARG A 59 27.47 12.14 10.21
N PRO A 60 28.73 11.78 10.50
CA PRO A 60 29.22 11.68 11.86
C PRO A 60 29.49 13.06 12.46
N ASP A 61 29.53 13.13 13.79
CA ASP A 61 30.08 14.25 14.52
C ASP A 61 31.60 14.32 14.36
N GLU A 62 32.16 15.53 14.35
CA GLU A 62 33.59 15.75 14.12
C GLU A 62 34.47 15.17 15.24
N LEU A 63 33.97 15.18 16.49
CA LEU A 63 34.71 14.76 17.68
C LEU A 63 34.53 13.26 17.93
N THR A 64 33.29 12.79 17.99
CA THR A 64 33.00 11.40 18.38
C THR A 64 33.10 10.41 17.23
N LYS A 65 33.21 10.89 15.98
CA LYS A 65 33.21 10.09 14.74
C LYS A 65 31.96 9.23 14.54
N VAL A 66 30.92 9.45 15.35
CA VAL A 66 29.59 8.84 15.24
C VAL A 66 28.54 9.95 15.17
N PRO A 67 27.38 9.71 14.54
CA PRO A 67 26.32 10.73 14.49
C PRO A 67 25.82 11.12 15.89
N SER A 68 25.60 12.42 16.12
CA SER A 68 25.02 12.89 17.38
C SER A 68 23.55 12.50 17.52
N LYS A 69 23.07 12.36 18.76
CA LYS A 69 21.66 12.02 19.03
C LYS A 69 20.66 12.97 18.40
N ASP A 70 20.89 14.28 18.55
CA ASP A 70 19.97 15.30 18.05
C ASP A 70 19.88 15.24 16.52
N TYR A 71 21.01 14.99 15.86
CA TYR A 71 21.02 14.79 14.42
C TYR A 71 20.25 13.52 14.05
N VAL A 72 20.56 12.36 14.63
CA VAL A 72 19.84 11.10 14.35
C VAL A 72 18.34 11.24 14.59
N LEU A 73 17.93 11.90 15.67
CA LEU A 73 16.54 12.17 15.99
C LEU A 73 15.88 13.07 14.93
N SER A 74 16.56 14.09 14.43
CA SER A 74 16.05 14.93 13.33
C SER A 74 15.78 14.12 12.07
N GLN A 75 16.66 13.16 11.75
CA GLN A 75 16.54 12.26 10.59
C GLN A 75 15.35 11.32 10.76
N LEU A 76 15.22 10.70 11.93
CA LEU A 76 14.09 9.82 12.28
C LEU A 76 12.75 10.56 12.20
N ASN A 77 12.68 11.77 12.78
CA ASN A 77 11.47 12.59 12.77
C ASN A 77 11.10 13.04 11.35
N TRP A 78 12.07 13.34 10.50
CA TRP A 78 11.80 13.65 9.11
C TRP A 78 11.23 12.43 8.36
N LEU A 79 11.84 11.26 8.53
CA LEU A 79 11.38 10.02 7.88
C LEU A 79 9.94 9.65 8.31
N ARG A 80 9.63 9.73 9.61
CA ARG A 80 8.27 9.46 10.13
C ARG A 80 7.21 10.45 9.66
N ARG A 81 7.58 11.70 9.36
CA ARG A 81 6.63 12.67 8.78
C ARG A 81 6.35 12.40 7.31
N GLY A 82 7.33 11.86 6.59
CA GLY A 82 7.24 11.60 5.15
C GLY A 82 6.73 10.21 4.78
N SER A 83 6.61 9.28 5.74
CA SER A 83 6.23 7.89 5.48
C SER A 83 5.55 7.24 6.69
N ASP A 84 4.58 6.38 6.39
CA ASP A 84 3.87 5.49 7.32
C ASP A 84 4.49 4.08 7.44
N LEU A 85 5.47 3.73 6.60
CA LEU A 85 6.18 2.44 6.71
C LEU A 85 6.97 2.32 8.03
N PRO A 86 7.00 1.13 8.66
CA PRO A 86 7.86 0.84 9.81
C PRO A 86 9.34 1.09 9.54
N ILE A 87 10.09 1.35 10.61
CA ILE A 87 11.52 1.68 10.55
C ILE A 87 12.34 0.64 11.32
N ILE A 88 13.34 0.10 10.64
CA ILE A 88 14.48 -0.59 11.24
C ILE A 88 15.58 0.43 11.50
N PHE A 89 15.93 0.57 12.77
CA PHE A 89 17.08 1.36 13.20
C PHE A 89 18.32 0.45 13.19
N THR A 90 19.27 0.72 12.29
CA THR A 90 20.46 -0.12 12.12
C THR A 90 21.73 0.68 12.36
N ILE A 91 22.55 0.21 13.30
CA ILE A 91 23.96 0.58 13.44
C ILE A 91 24.79 -0.59 12.95
N ARG A 92 25.43 -0.44 11.78
CA ARG A 92 26.34 -1.44 11.21
C ARG A 92 27.79 -1.08 11.51
N THR A 93 28.52 -1.97 12.16
CA THR A 93 29.93 -1.76 12.51
C THR A 93 30.87 -1.94 11.32
N VAL A 94 32.11 -1.43 11.40
CA VAL A 94 33.13 -1.56 10.35
C VAL A 94 33.46 -3.03 10.07
N SER A 95 33.65 -3.86 11.11
CA SER A 95 33.92 -5.31 10.92
C SER A 95 32.77 -6.04 10.22
N GLN A 96 31.55 -5.48 10.29
CA GLN A 96 30.36 -5.97 9.59
C GLN A 96 29.99 -5.15 8.36
N GLY A 97 30.93 -4.39 7.79
CA GLY A 97 30.79 -3.70 6.50
C GLY A 97 29.92 -2.45 6.52
N GLY A 98 29.78 -1.85 7.69
CA GLY A 98 29.25 -0.49 7.88
C GLY A 98 30.36 0.52 8.10
N LYS A 99 30.02 1.61 8.78
CA LYS A 99 30.97 2.69 9.11
C LYS A 99 31.05 3.03 10.61
N PHE A 100 30.26 2.37 11.45
CA PHE A 100 30.27 2.63 12.89
C PHE A 100 31.48 1.94 13.55
N PRO A 101 32.23 2.61 14.44
CA PRO A 101 33.39 2.00 15.10
C PRO A 101 33.01 0.76 15.93
N ASP A 102 33.80 -0.31 15.83
CA ASP A 102 33.54 -1.57 16.54
C ASP A 102 33.64 -1.43 18.08
N ASP A 103 34.44 -0.47 18.56
CA ASP A 103 34.71 -0.21 19.97
C ASP A 103 33.77 0.82 20.62
N ALA A 104 32.93 1.50 19.83
CA ALA A 104 31.99 2.53 20.29
C ALA A 104 30.66 1.95 20.84
N ALA A 105 30.74 0.87 21.61
CA ALA A 105 29.57 0.20 22.18
C ALA A 105 28.71 1.12 23.11
N PRO A 106 29.28 1.99 23.97
CA PRO A 106 28.49 2.92 24.76
C PRO A 106 27.63 3.85 23.91
N GLU A 107 28.19 4.43 22.85
CA GLU A 107 27.52 5.33 21.92
C GLU A 107 26.44 4.58 21.12
N ALA A 108 26.74 3.36 20.67
CA ALA A 108 25.77 2.51 19.98
C ALA A 108 24.55 2.20 20.87
N LEU A 109 24.78 1.83 22.14
CA LEU A 109 23.70 1.60 23.10
C LEU A 109 22.85 2.85 23.29
N GLU A 110 23.49 4.01 23.41
CA GLU A 110 22.81 5.29 23.60
C GLU A 110 21.84 5.61 22.46
N LEU A 111 22.28 5.39 21.21
CA LEU A 111 21.48 5.58 20.01
C LEU A 111 20.39 4.51 19.84
N MET A 112 20.64 3.26 20.23
CA MET A 112 19.62 2.20 20.21
C MET A 112 18.52 2.45 21.26
N LEU A 113 18.88 2.93 22.45
CA LEU A 113 17.91 3.33 23.48
C LEU A 113 17.06 4.52 23.02
N LEU A 114 17.67 5.48 22.32
CA LEU A 114 16.94 6.57 21.65
C LEU A 114 15.93 6.01 20.64
N ALA A 115 16.32 5.06 19.80
CA ALA A 115 15.42 4.43 18.82
C ALA A 115 14.22 3.74 19.50
N ALA A 116 14.46 3.02 20.60
CA ALA A 116 13.39 2.39 21.39
C ALA A 116 12.44 3.45 22.01
N GLN A 117 12.99 4.51 22.58
CA GLN A 117 12.22 5.61 23.18
C GLN A 117 11.32 6.32 22.16
N TYR A 118 11.79 6.48 20.92
CA TYR A 118 11.04 7.10 19.81
C TYR A 118 10.29 6.08 18.96
N GLY A 119 10.08 4.86 19.49
CA GLY A 119 9.16 3.87 18.96
C GLY A 119 9.54 3.26 17.62
N CYS A 120 10.84 3.19 17.27
CA CYS A 120 11.28 2.40 16.11
C CYS A 120 10.76 0.96 16.24
N GLU A 121 10.09 0.48 15.20
CA GLU A 121 9.42 -0.82 15.23
C GLU A 121 10.44 -1.96 15.31
N TYR A 122 11.63 -1.75 14.74
CA TYR A 122 12.75 -2.69 14.76
C TYR A 122 14.07 -2.00 15.12
N ILE A 123 14.92 -2.72 15.85
CA ILE A 123 16.29 -2.30 16.17
C ILE A 123 17.23 -3.45 15.83
N ASP A 124 18.19 -3.21 14.93
CA ASP A 124 19.22 -4.18 14.56
C ASP A 124 20.35 -4.14 15.61
N VAL A 125 20.55 -5.28 16.28
CA VAL A 125 21.53 -5.48 17.35
C VAL A 125 22.45 -6.62 16.92
N GLU A 126 23.70 -6.28 16.66
CA GLU A 126 24.68 -7.24 16.17
C GLU A 126 25.11 -8.29 17.22
N PHE A 127 25.38 -9.51 16.77
CA PHE A 127 25.93 -10.59 17.60
C PHE A 127 27.28 -10.26 18.26
N PRO A 128 28.22 -9.52 17.65
CA PRO A 128 29.49 -9.17 18.29
C PRO A 128 29.39 -8.14 19.41
N TRP A 129 28.28 -7.41 19.56
CA TRP A 129 28.17 -6.43 20.65
C TRP A 129 28.34 -7.06 22.03
N PRO A 130 28.90 -6.34 23.02
CA PRO A 130 29.05 -6.84 24.37
C PRO A 130 27.73 -7.32 24.98
N GLN A 131 27.81 -8.35 25.84
CA GLN A 131 26.62 -8.89 26.50
C GLN A 131 25.90 -7.84 27.37
N SER A 132 26.65 -6.90 27.96
CA SER A 132 26.09 -5.77 28.73
C SER A 132 25.17 -4.89 27.88
N LEU A 133 25.60 -4.52 26.66
CA LEU A 133 24.79 -3.75 25.71
C LEU A 133 23.50 -4.50 25.36
N LYS A 134 23.62 -5.78 24.98
CA LYS A 134 22.48 -6.62 24.61
C LYS A 134 21.47 -6.75 25.76
N GLN A 135 21.96 -6.95 26.99
CA GLN A 135 21.11 -7.01 28.17
C GLN A 135 20.39 -5.68 28.42
N GLU A 136 21.09 -4.56 28.23
CA GLU A 136 20.53 -3.25 28.50
C GLU A 136 19.46 -2.83 27.49
N ILE A 137 19.69 -3.09 26.19
CA ILE A 137 18.67 -2.84 25.18
C ILE A 137 17.47 -3.77 25.34
N VAL A 138 17.66 -5.03 25.73
CA VAL A 138 16.54 -5.96 26.00
C VAL A 138 15.64 -5.43 27.12
N LYS A 139 16.20 -4.87 28.19
CA LYS A 139 15.43 -4.28 29.30
C LYS A 139 14.60 -3.06 28.85
N HIS A 140 15.10 -2.31 27.87
CA HIS A 140 14.55 -1.00 27.48
C HIS A 140 13.93 -0.96 26.08
N LYS A 141 13.84 -2.10 25.37
CA LYS A 141 13.31 -2.14 24.00
C LYS A 141 11.83 -1.76 23.88
N GLY A 142 11.08 -1.79 24.98
CA GLY A 142 9.64 -1.51 24.96
C GLY A 142 8.90 -2.42 23.96
N GLY A 143 8.20 -1.80 23.01
CA GLY A 143 7.49 -2.50 21.94
C GLY A 143 8.35 -2.88 20.72
N SER A 144 9.59 -2.39 20.64
CA SER A 144 10.49 -2.64 19.51
C SER A 144 10.89 -4.11 19.42
N LYS A 145 11.02 -4.61 18.19
CA LYS A 145 11.57 -5.94 17.90
C LYS A 145 13.07 -5.87 17.67
N LEU A 146 13.82 -6.73 18.34
CA LEU A 146 15.27 -6.81 18.15
C LEU A 146 15.61 -7.78 17.02
N ILE A 147 16.39 -7.31 16.05
CA ILE A 147 16.96 -8.13 15.00
C ILE A 147 18.38 -8.51 15.42
N ALA A 148 18.59 -9.76 15.83
CA ALA A 148 19.91 -10.29 16.15
C ALA A 148 20.68 -10.55 14.85
N SER A 149 21.67 -9.71 14.53
CA SER A 149 22.30 -9.69 13.21
C SER A 149 23.77 -10.08 13.20
N VAL A 150 24.20 -10.76 12.14
CA VAL A 150 25.62 -11.01 11.85
C VAL A 150 25.88 -11.00 10.35
N HIS A 151 27.03 -10.46 9.97
CA HIS A 151 27.48 -10.37 8.59
C HIS A 151 28.86 -10.98 8.45
N ASP A 152 29.10 -11.64 7.32
CA ASP A 152 30.41 -12.12 6.91
C ASP A 152 30.75 -11.55 5.54
N TRP A 153 31.86 -10.84 5.47
CA TRP A 153 32.36 -10.19 4.25
C TRP A 153 33.54 -10.93 3.65
N THR A 154 34.09 -11.92 4.36
CA THR A 154 35.27 -12.66 3.93
C THR A 154 34.93 -13.65 2.81
N GLY A 155 33.72 -14.23 2.85
CA GLY A 155 33.33 -15.33 1.96
C GLY A 155 33.97 -16.67 2.35
N GLU A 156 34.60 -16.72 3.52
CA GLU A 156 35.19 -17.92 4.10
C GLU A 156 34.14 -18.76 4.84
N ILE A 157 33.06 -18.12 5.32
CA ILE A 157 32.00 -18.80 6.06
C ILE A 157 31.02 -19.46 5.09
N ARG A 158 30.89 -20.79 5.21
CA ARG A 158 29.93 -21.60 4.44
C ARG A 158 28.70 -21.95 5.25
N TRP A 159 27.56 -22.02 4.58
CA TRP A 159 26.32 -22.45 5.19
C TRP A 159 26.46 -23.90 5.65
N SER A 160 26.29 -24.13 6.95
CA SER A 160 26.38 -25.47 7.54
C SER A 160 25.43 -25.59 8.72
N ASP A 161 25.10 -26.84 9.05
CA ASP A 161 24.23 -27.15 10.19
C ASP A 161 24.81 -26.63 11.51
N SER A 162 26.12 -26.79 11.72
CA SER A 162 26.80 -26.34 12.94
C SER A 162 26.83 -24.83 13.08
N LEU A 163 27.11 -24.11 11.99
CA LEU A 163 27.07 -22.64 11.96
C LEU A 163 25.67 -22.13 12.32
N PHE A 164 24.66 -22.77 11.77
CA PHE A 164 23.30 -22.35 12.00
C PHE A 164 22.81 -22.66 13.41
N GLU A 165 23.06 -23.87 13.90
CA GLU A 165 22.77 -24.28 15.27
C GLU A 165 23.48 -23.37 16.28
N HIS A 166 24.70 -22.92 15.97
CA HIS A 166 25.39 -21.90 16.76
C HIS A 166 24.54 -20.62 16.87
N TYR A 167 24.15 -19.99 15.76
CA TYR A 167 23.41 -18.74 15.84
C TYR A 167 21.98 -18.90 16.37
N ILE A 168 21.29 -20.02 16.12
CA ILE A 168 20.00 -20.30 16.77
C ILE A 168 20.19 -20.36 18.29
N LYS A 169 21.13 -21.19 18.76
CA LYS A 169 21.34 -21.43 20.19
C LYS A 169 21.76 -20.17 20.94
N HIS A 170 22.57 -19.33 20.29
CA HIS A 170 23.07 -18.09 20.89
C HIS A 170 22.15 -16.88 20.64
N ASN A 171 21.08 -17.01 19.85
CA ASN A 171 20.07 -15.97 19.70
C ASN A 171 19.13 -15.92 20.93
N THR A 172 19.66 -15.43 22.04
CA THR A 172 18.94 -15.34 23.32
C THR A 172 18.13 -14.05 23.48
N TYR A 173 18.32 -13.06 22.59
CA TYR A 173 17.77 -11.70 22.73
C TYR A 173 16.94 -11.24 21.52
N GLY A 174 17.26 -11.72 20.31
CA GLY A 174 16.59 -11.29 19.08
C GLY A 174 15.20 -11.89 18.95
N ASP A 175 14.23 -11.07 18.59
CA ASP A 175 12.91 -11.51 18.15
C ASP A 175 12.99 -12.05 16.71
N ILE A 176 13.93 -11.53 15.92
CA ILE A 176 14.21 -11.91 14.53
C ILE A 176 15.70 -12.25 14.41
N LEU A 177 16.04 -13.31 13.68
CA LEU A 177 17.42 -13.67 13.37
C LEU A 177 17.82 -13.10 11.99
N LYS A 178 18.98 -12.45 11.87
CA LYS A 178 19.51 -11.95 10.58
C LYS A 178 20.91 -12.47 10.31
N LEU A 179 21.07 -13.25 9.26
CA LEU A 179 22.35 -13.80 8.81
C LEU A 179 22.65 -13.31 7.39
N SER A 180 23.78 -12.67 7.15
CA SER A 180 24.12 -12.14 5.83
C SER A 180 25.57 -12.39 5.45
N PHE A 181 25.81 -13.42 4.64
CA PHE A 181 27.17 -13.87 4.31
C PHE A 181 27.50 -13.65 2.84
N GLN A 182 28.77 -13.42 2.54
CA GLN A 182 29.27 -13.23 1.19
C GLN A 182 29.17 -14.54 0.39
N ALA A 183 28.38 -14.56 -0.69
CA ALA A 183 28.38 -15.69 -1.60
C ALA A 183 29.58 -15.62 -2.55
N THR A 184 30.19 -16.77 -2.80
CA THR A 184 31.23 -16.95 -3.83
C THR A 184 30.69 -17.70 -5.05
N SER A 185 29.59 -18.44 -4.91
CA SER A 185 28.92 -19.12 -6.03
C SER A 185 27.40 -19.22 -5.83
N ILE A 186 26.68 -19.73 -6.84
CA ILE A 186 25.23 -19.87 -6.77
C ILE A 186 24.82 -21.02 -5.83
N GLU A 187 25.68 -22.02 -5.65
CA GLU A 187 25.49 -23.14 -4.73
C GLU A 187 25.28 -22.66 -3.29
N ASP A 188 25.96 -21.57 -2.88
CA ASP A 188 25.76 -20.94 -1.57
C ASP A 188 24.28 -20.52 -1.35
N CYS A 189 23.58 -20.11 -2.42
CA CYS A 189 22.15 -19.78 -2.32
C CYS A 189 21.27 -21.02 -2.12
N HIS A 190 21.66 -22.15 -2.72
CA HIS A 190 20.93 -23.41 -2.55
C HIS A 190 21.10 -23.98 -1.14
N GLU A 191 22.32 -23.95 -0.61
CA GLU A 191 22.59 -24.33 0.78
C GLU A 191 21.82 -23.47 1.77
N LEU A 192 21.79 -22.15 1.54
CA LEU A 192 20.98 -21.24 2.35
C LEU A 192 19.49 -21.58 2.32
N ALA A 193 18.95 -21.94 1.16
CA ALA A 193 17.53 -22.31 1.02
C ALA A 193 17.20 -23.59 1.81
N LEU A 194 18.10 -24.60 1.79
CA LEU A 194 17.95 -25.82 2.58
C LEU A 194 17.98 -25.51 4.08
N LEU A 195 18.88 -24.64 4.50
CA LEU A 195 18.99 -24.19 5.88
C LEU A 195 17.74 -23.42 6.33
N GLN A 196 17.21 -22.51 5.52
CA GLN A 196 15.96 -21.80 5.84
C GLN A 196 14.79 -22.77 6.03
N ARG A 197 14.72 -23.83 5.22
CA ARG A 197 13.72 -24.89 5.38
C ARG A 197 13.89 -25.62 6.71
N LYS A 198 15.12 -25.96 7.10
CA LYS A 198 15.43 -26.59 8.40
C LYS A 198 15.08 -25.65 9.56
N TYR A 199 15.39 -24.35 9.46
CA TYR A 199 15.06 -23.38 10.51
C TYR A 199 13.58 -23.35 10.86
N LYS A 200 12.70 -23.37 9.84
CA LYS A 200 11.25 -23.33 10.03
C LYS A 200 10.71 -24.53 10.81
N THR A 201 11.45 -25.64 10.89
CA THR A 201 11.05 -26.80 11.72
C THR A 201 11.52 -26.69 13.17
N GLN A 202 12.47 -25.79 13.46
CA GLN A 202 13.12 -25.65 14.78
C GLN A 202 12.74 -24.35 15.50
N SER A 203 12.30 -23.32 14.77
CA SER A 203 11.95 -22.02 15.34
C SER A 203 10.74 -21.41 14.65
N SER A 204 9.89 -20.76 15.44
CA SER A 204 8.79 -19.91 14.97
C SER A 204 9.20 -18.44 14.76
N LYS A 205 10.40 -18.04 15.22
CA LYS A 205 10.91 -16.69 15.01
C LYS A 205 11.16 -16.45 13.50
N PRO A 206 10.98 -15.24 12.97
CA PRO A 206 11.38 -14.95 11.60
C PRO A 206 12.90 -14.99 11.42
N ILE A 207 13.33 -15.35 10.20
CA ILE A 207 14.72 -15.24 9.77
C ILE A 207 14.85 -14.35 8.53
N ILE A 208 15.78 -13.42 8.59
CA ILE A 208 16.28 -12.65 7.46
C ILE A 208 17.61 -13.29 7.07
N SER A 209 17.63 -14.03 5.96
CA SER A 209 18.88 -14.64 5.50
C SER A 209 19.06 -14.43 4.02
N VAL A 210 20.11 -13.70 3.67
CA VAL A 210 20.44 -13.31 2.29
C VAL A 210 21.94 -13.39 2.11
N SER A 211 22.36 -13.77 0.91
CA SER A 211 23.76 -13.73 0.55
C SER A 211 24.12 -12.41 -0.14
N MET A 212 25.32 -11.91 0.13
CA MET A 212 25.88 -10.73 -0.52
C MET A 212 26.63 -11.09 -1.81
N GLY A 213 26.91 -10.09 -2.65
CA GLY A 213 27.56 -10.26 -3.94
C GLY A 213 26.61 -10.67 -5.06
N ALA A 214 27.09 -10.59 -6.30
CA ALA A 214 26.30 -10.97 -7.48
C ALA A 214 25.84 -12.43 -7.43
N ALA A 215 26.71 -13.35 -6.99
CA ALA A 215 26.38 -14.76 -6.79
C ALA A 215 25.23 -14.98 -5.78
N GLY A 216 25.05 -14.03 -4.85
CA GLY A 216 24.02 -14.07 -3.81
C GLY A 216 22.62 -13.62 -4.27
N GLN A 217 22.48 -13.08 -5.48
CA GLN A 217 21.22 -12.47 -5.94
C GLN A 217 20.02 -13.41 -5.90
N LEU A 218 20.22 -14.71 -6.19
CA LEU A 218 19.14 -15.70 -6.12
C LEU A 218 18.50 -15.72 -4.72
N SER A 219 19.31 -15.72 -3.65
CA SER A 219 18.80 -15.68 -2.28
C SER A 219 17.95 -14.45 -2.01
N ARG A 220 18.32 -13.28 -2.52
CA ARG A 220 17.55 -12.04 -2.34
C ARG A 220 16.18 -12.09 -3.04
N ILE A 221 16.06 -12.85 -4.11
CA ILE A 221 14.81 -13.00 -4.86
C ILE A 221 13.84 -13.93 -4.11
N VAL A 222 14.35 -15.01 -3.52
CA VAL A 222 13.51 -16.09 -2.95
C VAL A 222 13.34 -16.04 -1.44
N SER A 223 14.21 -15.34 -0.71
CA SER A 223 14.15 -15.28 0.77
C SER A 223 12.86 -14.61 1.26
N PRO A 224 12.21 -15.11 2.32
CA PRO A 224 10.96 -14.55 2.85
C PRO A 224 11.06 -13.08 3.31
N VAL A 225 12.24 -12.65 3.72
CA VAL A 225 12.54 -11.26 4.05
C VAL A 225 13.83 -10.90 3.32
N SER A 226 13.82 -9.81 2.56
CA SER A 226 14.94 -9.43 1.71
C SER A 226 15.16 -7.92 1.70
N PHE A 227 16.39 -7.51 1.39
CA PHE A 227 16.77 -6.12 1.22
C PHE A 227 16.84 -5.79 -0.27
N VAL A 228 16.18 -4.70 -0.66
CA VAL A 228 16.16 -4.17 -2.03
C VAL A 228 16.80 -2.78 -2.06
N THR A 229 17.13 -2.31 -3.26
CA THR A 229 17.55 -0.92 -3.49
C THR A 229 16.58 -0.21 -4.43
N HIS A 230 16.80 1.08 -4.68
CA HIS A 230 16.03 1.87 -5.63
C HIS A 230 16.98 2.76 -6.45
N PRO A 231 16.73 3.01 -7.75
CA PRO A 231 17.60 3.85 -8.58
C PRO A 231 17.81 5.29 -8.07
N LEU A 232 16.89 5.79 -7.24
CA LEU A 232 16.98 7.12 -6.61
C LEU A 232 17.72 7.12 -5.25
N ILE A 233 18.19 5.95 -4.79
CA ILE A 233 19.08 5.84 -3.63
C ILE A 233 20.53 5.98 -4.14
N PRO A 234 21.40 6.75 -3.46
CA PRO A 234 22.75 7.06 -3.96
C PRO A 234 23.60 5.84 -4.29
N ALA A 235 23.52 4.81 -3.45
CA ALA A 235 24.18 3.53 -3.66
C ALA A 235 23.44 2.41 -2.89
N PRO A 236 23.47 1.16 -3.36
CA PRO A 236 23.01 0.02 -2.56
C PRO A 236 23.79 -0.10 -1.25
N SER A 237 23.15 -0.62 -0.19
CA SER A 237 23.76 -0.75 1.13
C SER A 237 24.67 -1.98 1.28
N ALA A 238 24.60 -2.91 0.32
CA ALA A 238 25.44 -4.09 0.23
C ALA A 238 25.58 -4.56 -1.23
N PRO A 239 26.70 -5.20 -1.62
CA PRO A 239 26.89 -5.75 -2.96
C PRO A 239 25.81 -6.77 -3.34
N GLY A 240 25.40 -6.75 -4.61
CA GLY A 240 24.40 -7.68 -5.16
C GLY A 240 22.95 -7.35 -4.82
N GLN A 241 22.67 -6.25 -4.10
CA GLN A 241 21.29 -5.77 -3.96
C GLN A 241 20.71 -5.34 -5.31
N ILE A 242 19.44 -5.69 -5.52
CA ILE A 242 18.66 -5.38 -6.73
C ILE A 242 17.38 -4.66 -6.34
N SER A 243 16.76 -3.95 -7.28
CA SER A 243 15.50 -3.26 -7.02
C SER A 243 14.33 -4.23 -6.92
N LEU A 244 13.24 -3.77 -6.31
CA LEU A 244 12.00 -4.55 -6.25
C LEU A 244 11.48 -4.93 -7.64
N ALA A 245 11.55 -4.00 -8.61
CA ALA A 245 11.16 -4.28 -9.99
C ALA A 245 12.01 -5.41 -10.59
N GLN A 246 13.32 -5.41 -10.34
CA GLN A 246 14.21 -6.49 -10.78
C GLN A 246 13.89 -7.83 -10.08
N VAL A 247 13.55 -7.81 -8.79
CA VAL A 247 13.09 -9.01 -8.07
C VAL A 247 11.84 -9.59 -8.72
N ASN A 248 10.83 -8.75 -9.00
CA ASN A 248 9.58 -9.20 -9.62
C ASN A 248 9.78 -9.73 -11.05
N GLN A 249 10.64 -9.09 -11.83
CA GLN A 249 11.03 -9.56 -13.16
C GLN A 249 11.75 -10.92 -13.09
N ALA A 250 12.69 -11.09 -12.16
CA ALA A 250 13.38 -12.37 -11.98
C ALA A 250 12.41 -13.47 -11.53
N LYS A 251 11.50 -13.18 -10.60
CA LYS A 251 10.43 -14.11 -10.21
C LYS A 251 9.54 -14.51 -11.37
N HIS A 252 9.24 -13.57 -12.26
CA HIS A 252 8.47 -13.87 -13.46
C HIS A 252 9.20 -14.86 -14.36
N LEU A 253 10.49 -14.62 -14.63
CA LEU A 253 11.32 -15.51 -15.44
C LEU A 253 11.48 -16.91 -14.83
N MET A 254 11.47 -17.01 -13.50
CA MET A 254 11.53 -18.28 -12.77
C MET A 254 10.15 -18.96 -12.61
N GLY A 255 9.08 -18.39 -13.16
CA GLY A 255 7.72 -18.94 -13.02
C GLY A 255 7.08 -18.76 -11.63
N GLN A 256 7.72 -18.05 -10.71
CA GLN A 256 7.21 -17.77 -9.37
C GLN A 256 6.21 -16.60 -9.34
N LEU A 257 6.20 -15.77 -10.40
CA LEU A 257 5.24 -14.69 -10.60
C LEU A 257 4.63 -14.83 -12.00
N PRO A 258 3.65 -15.72 -12.19
CA PRO A 258 3.03 -15.91 -13.51
C PRO A 258 2.33 -14.64 -13.96
N LYS A 259 2.40 -14.36 -15.27
CA LYS A 259 1.63 -13.27 -15.88
C LYS A 259 0.13 -13.50 -15.67
N ARG A 260 -0.58 -12.43 -15.36
CA ARG A 260 -2.03 -12.40 -15.21
C ARG A 260 -2.59 -11.27 -16.05
N ASN A 261 -3.80 -11.48 -16.57
CA ASN A 261 -4.55 -10.50 -17.33
C ASN A 261 -5.65 -9.93 -16.45
N PHE A 262 -5.72 -8.61 -16.43
CA PHE A 262 -6.72 -7.82 -15.72
C PHE A 262 -7.59 -7.10 -16.74
N TYR A 263 -8.84 -6.88 -16.37
CA TYR A 263 -9.83 -6.29 -17.29
C TYR A 263 -10.61 -5.17 -16.64
N ILE A 264 -11.19 -4.31 -17.48
CA ILE A 264 -12.38 -3.53 -17.09
C ILE A 264 -13.59 -4.04 -17.88
N PHE A 265 -14.64 -4.45 -17.17
CA PHE A 265 -15.93 -4.84 -17.73
C PHE A 265 -16.93 -3.68 -17.61
N GLY A 266 -17.59 -3.35 -18.72
CA GLY A 266 -18.55 -2.24 -18.76
C GLY A 266 -18.98 -1.91 -20.18
N ASN A 267 -19.87 -0.93 -20.29
CA ASN A 267 -20.29 -0.37 -21.57
C ASN A 267 -19.82 1.08 -21.70
N ASN A 268 -19.54 1.53 -22.93
CA ASN A 268 -19.03 2.88 -23.22
C ASN A 268 -17.72 3.22 -22.48
N ILE A 269 -16.77 2.28 -22.49
CA ILE A 269 -15.52 2.34 -21.72
C ILE A 269 -14.26 2.40 -22.60
N SER A 270 -14.41 2.58 -23.91
CA SER A 270 -13.31 2.66 -24.88
C SER A 270 -12.22 3.67 -24.50
N HIS A 271 -12.59 4.72 -23.76
CA HIS A 271 -11.68 5.76 -23.31
C HIS A 271 -11.36 5.74 -21.82
N SER A 272 -11.63 4.63 -21.13
CA SER A 272 -11.32 4.49 -19.71
C SER A 272 -9.84 4.82 -19.42
N LEU A 273 -9.59 5.45 -18.27
CA LEU A 273 -8.24 5.73 -17.78
C LEU A 273 -7.65 4.54 -17.01
N SER A 274 -8.46 3.56 -16.59
CA SER A 274 -8.01 2.39 -15.81
C SER A 274 -6.85 1.61 -16.46
N PRO A 275 -6.81 1.37 -17.79
CA PRO A 275 -5.65 0.74 -18.41
C PRO A 275 -4.36 1.53 -18.26
N THR A 276 -4.40 2.87 -18.32
CA THR A 276 -3.21 3.70 -18.08
C THR A 276 -2.77 3.60 -16.64
N ILE A 277 -3.71 3.67 -15.69
CA ILE A 277 -3.41 3.56 -14.26
C ILE A 277 -2.73 2.23 -13.94
N HIS A 278 -3.39 1.12 -14.27
CA HIS A 278 -2.94 -0.21 -13.85
C HIS A 278 -1.70 -0.67 -14.61
N ASN A 279 -1.60 -0.44 -15.92
CA ASN A 279 -0.39 -0.83 -16.66
C ASN A 279 0.84 0.00 -16.25
N THR A 280 0.66 1.28 -15.92
CA THR A 280 1.76 2.11 -15.38
C THR A 280 2.21 1.58 -14.03
N ALA A 281 1.27 1.24 -13.15
CA ALA A 281 1.57 0.70 -11.83
C ALA A 281 2.27 -0.66 -11.90
N PHE A 282 1.82 -1.56 -12.79
CA PHE A 282 2.49 -2.84 -13.03
C PHE A 282 3.92 -2.63 -13.54
N ALA A 283 4.12 -1.71 -14.48
CA ALA A 283 5.44 -1.43 -15.04
C ALA A 283 6.42 -0.87 -13.99
N GLU A 284 6.00 0.10 -13.16
CA GLU A 284 6.86 0.69 -12.11
C GLU A 284 7.34 -0.37 -11.12
N LEU A 285 6.47 -1.33 -10.75
CA LEU A 285 6.83 -2.41 -9.83
C LEU A 285 7.43 -3.64 -10.52
N GLY A 286 7.69 -3.61 -11.83
CA GLY A 286 8.22 -4.76 -12.58
C GLY A 286 7.30 -5.99 -12.59
N LEU A 287 5.98 -5.80 -12.39
CA LEU A 287 4.98 -6.85 -12.42
C LEU A 287 4.64 -7.23 -13.87
N PRO A 288 4.57 -8.52 -14.22
CA PRO A 288 4.40 -8.98 -15.61
C PRO A 288 2.96 -8.89 -16.11
N HIS A 289 2.07 -8.26 -15.33
CA HIS A 289 0.64 -8.25 -15.58
C HIS A 289 0.26 -7.28 -16.71
N HIS A 290 -0.92 -7.49 -17.28
CA HIS A 290 -1.46 -6.58 -18.29
C HIS A 290 -2.92 -6.28 -18.01
N TYR A 291 -3.32 -5.02 -18.20
CA TYR A 291 -4.68 -4.54 -18.02
C TYR A 291 -5.28 -4.08 -19.35
N SER A 292 -6.44 -4.63 -19.72
CA SER A 292 -7.13 -4.31 -20.99
C SER A 292 -8.62 -3.98 -20.82
N ILE A 293 -9.19 -3.32 -21.81
CA ILE A 293 -10.63 -3.02 -21.87
C ILE A 293 -11.37 -4.22 -22.45
N HIS A 294 -12.43 -4.66 -21.79
CA HIS A 294 -13.39 -5.62 -22.35
C HIS A 294 -14.79 -5.00 -22.33
N GLN A 295 -15.16 -4.35 -23.43
CA GLN A 295 -16.45 -3.68 -23.54
C GLN A 295 -17.56 -4.68 -23.85
N THR A 296 -18.61 -4.67 -23.04
CA THR A 296 -19.81 -5.48 -23.28
C THR A 296 -21.08 -4.80 -22.78
N LEU A 297 -22.18 -5.02 -23.50
CA LEU A 297 -23.51 -4.51 -23.16
C LEU A 297 -24.15 -5.25 -21.98
N ARG A 298 -23.74 -6.50 -21.72
CA ARG A 298 -24.27 -7.38 -20.66
C ARG A 298 -23.21 -8.36 -20.18
N ILE A 299 -23.40 -8.92 -19.00
CA ILE A 299 -22.57 -10.04 -18.53
C ILE A 299 -22.96 -11.29 -19.35
N ASP A 300 -22.16 -11.58 -20.38
CA ASP A 300 -22.35 -12.67 -21.33
C ASP A 300 -21.25 -13.74 -21.22
N ASP A 301 -21.28 -14.71 -22.14
CA ASP A 301 -20.33 -15.82 -22.16
C ASP A 301 -18.88 -15.36 -22.37
N THR A 302 -18.66 -14.23 -23.04
CA THR A 302 -17.30 -13.69 -23.20
C THR A 302 -16.71 -13.24 -21.87
N VAL A 303 -17.53 -12.67 -20.97
CA VAL A 303 -17.10 -12.36 -19.60
C VAL A 303 -16.82 -13.64 -18.83
N ARG A 304 -17.70 -14.65 -18.96
CA ARG A 304 -17.54 -15.97 -18.29
C ARG A 304 -16.23 -16.64 -18.70
N ASP A 305 -15.93 -16.69 -19.99
CA ASP A 305 -14.70 -17.28 -20.53
C ASP A 305 -13.46 -16.56 -19.98
N LEU A 306 -13.48 -15.22 -19.93
CA LEU A 306 -12.38 -14.43 -19.39
C LEU A 306 -12.17 -14.69 -17.90
N ILE A 307 -13.22 -14.68 -17.08
CA ILE A 307 -13.08 -14.92 -15.63
C ILE A 307 -12.74 -16.38 -15.30
N GLN A 308 -13.00 -17.33 -16.21
CA GLN A 308 -12.62 -18.74 -16.06
C GLN A 308 -11.21 -19.03 -16.55
N SER A 309 -10.66 -18.20 -17.45
CA SER A 309 -9.28 -18.33 -17.95
C SER A 309 -8.28 -18.48 -16.81
N PRO A 310 -7.35 -19.44 -16.84
CA PRO A 310 -6.31 -19.58 -15.83
C PRO A 310 -5.46 -18.31 -15.67
N GLN A 311 -5.34 -17.48 -16.71
CA GLN A 311 -4.56 -16.24 -16.66
C GLN A 311 -5.31 -15.05 -16.04
N PHE A 312 -6.59 -15.17 -15.74
CA PHE A 312 -7.35 -14.09 -15.11
C PHE A 312 -6.80 -13.76 -13.72
N GLY A 313 -6.41 -12.50 -13.52
CA GLY A 313 -5.93 -11.96 -12.23
C GLY A 313 -6.98 -11.16 -11.47
N GLY A 314 -7.98 -10.63 -12.16
CA GLY A 314 -9.00 -9.77 -11.57
C GLY A 314 -9.61 -8.84 -12.61
N ALA A 315 -10.63 -8.10 -12.22
CA ALA A 315 -11.24 -7.10 -13.10
C ALA A 315 -11.85 -5.95 -12.32
N SER A 316 -11.78 -4.74 -12.86
CA SER A 316 -12.71 -3.67 -12.49
C SER A 316 -14.05 -3.90 -13.18
N VAL A 317 -15.13 -3.55 -12.52
CA VAL A 317 -16.50 -3.62 -13.04
C VAL A 317 -17.11 -2.23 -12.95
N THR A 318 -17.61 -1.72 -14.07
CA THR A 318 -18.24 -0.42 -14.14
C THR A 318 -19.65 -0.50 -14.72
N PHE A 319 -20.30 0.64 -14.91
CA PHE A 319 -21.65 0.73 -15.45
C PHE A 319 -21.82 -0.08 -16.75
N PRO A 320 -22.93 -0.83 -16.92
CA PRO A 320 -24.05 -1.02 -15.99
C PRO A 320 -23.91 -2.27 -15.09
N HIS A 321 -22.74 -2.88 -14.99
CA HIS A 321 -22.59 -4.26 -14.53
C HIS A 321 -22.36 -4.46 -13.03
N LYS A 322 -22.20 -3.38 -12.25
CA LYS A 322 -21.86 -3.45 -10.81
C LYS A 322 -22.85 -4.26 -9.96
N LEU A 323 -24.11 -4.33 -10.40
CA LEU A 323 -25.17 -5.10 -9.73
C LEU A 323 -25.36 -6.52 -10.33
N ASN A 324 -24.79 -6.78 -11.50
CA ASN A 324 -25.10 -7.98 -12.28
C ASN A 324 -23.93 -8.97 -12.35
N ILE A 325 -22.74 -8.60 -11.86
CA ILE A 325 -21.56 -9.48 -11.84
C ILE A 325 -21.60 -10.51 -10.70
N GLN A 326 -22.33 -10.20 -9.62
CA GLN A 326 -22.39 -10.99 -8.38
C GLN A 326 -22.67 -12.49 -8.60
N PRO A 327 -23.58 -12.92 -9.50
CA PRO A 327 -23.84 -14.35 -9.74
C PRO A 327 -22.65 -15.14 -10.30
N LEU A 328 -21.57 -14.47 -10.72
CA LEU A 328 -20.35 -15.11 -11.22
C LEU A 328 -19.26 -15.26 -10.15
N LEU A 329 -19.50 -14.78 -8.93
CA LEU A 329 -18.53 -14.73 -7.85
C LEU A 329 -18.78 -15.85 -6.84
N ASP A 330 -17.72 -16.40 -6.25
CA ASP A 330 -17.83 -17.41 -5.20
C ASP A 330 -18.14 -16.77 -3.83
N SER A 331 -17.70 -15.53 -3.63
CA SER A 331 -17.91 -14.79 -2.38
C SER A 331 -17.82 -13.28 -2.60
N GLU A 332 -18.21 -12.51 -1.59
CA GLU A 332 -18.13 -11.05 -1.58
C GLU A 332 -17.59 -10.57 -0.23
N SER A 333 -16.98 -9.38 -0.21
CA SER A 333 -16.64 -8.72 1.05
C SER A 333 -17.90 -8.24 1.78
N ASP A 334 -17.82 -8.13 3.11
CA ASP A 334 -18.88 -7.54 3.94
C ASP A 334 -19.35 -6.18 3.42
N ALA A 335 -18.42 -5.36 2.90
CA ALA A 335 -18.74 -4.06 2.31
C ALA A 335 -19.58 -4.24 1.04
N SER A 336 -19.14 -5.10 0.12
CA SER A 336 -19.83 -5.36 -1.16
C SER A 336 -21.23 -5.92 -0.95
N THR A 337 -21.38 -6.85 -0.01
CA THR A 337 -22.68 -7.45 0.34
C THR A 337 -23.63 -6.40 0.90
N ARG A 338 -23.18 -5.54 1.83
CA ARG A 338 -24.01 -4.46 2.38
C ARG A 338 -24.35 -3.38 1.34
N LEU A 339 -23.45 -3.14 0.40
CA LEU A 339 -23.66 -2.23 -0.72
C LEU A 339 -24.65 -2.81 -1.74
N GLY A 340 -24.63 -4.12 -1.93
CA GLY A 340 -25.30 -4.80 -3.05
C GLY A 340 -24.66 -4.46 -4.39
N ALA A 341 -23.36 -4.14 -4.42
CA ALA A 341 -22.66 -3.73 -5.64
C ALA A 341 -21.16 -4.09 -5.59
N VAL A 342 -20.64 -4.63 -6.68
CA VAL A 342 -19.23 -5.02 -6.84
C VAL A 342 -18.61 -4.20 -7.98
N ASN A 343 -17.50 -3.52 -7.70
CA ASN A 343 -16.71 -2.82 -8.73
C ASN A 343 -15.33 -3.49 -8.97
N THR A 344 -14.98 -4.52 -8.20
CA THR A 344 -13.67 -5.16 -8.21
C THR A 344 -13.83 -6.66 -8.03
N VAL A 345 -13.36 -7.43 -9.00
CA VAL A 345 -13.26 -8.89 -8.94
C VAL A 345 -11.82 -9.25 -8.63
N ILE A 346 -11.62 -10.08 -7.61
CA ILE A 346 -10.32 -10.56 -7.15
C ILE A 346 -10.27 -12.05 -7.39
N ALA A 347 -9.22 -12.51 -8.08
CA ALA A 347 -9.00 -13.93 -8.31
C ALA A 347 -7.99 -14.45 -7.28
N GLU A 348 -8.44 -15.32 -6.38
CA GLU A 348 -7.64 -15.81 -5.26
C GLU A 348 -7.31 -17.30 -5.45
N ASP A 349 -6.05 -17.66 -5.24
CA ASP A 349 -5.64 -19.05 -5.16
C ASP A 349 -5.58 -19.47 -3.69
N ASN A 350 -6.42 -20.42 -3.29
CA ASN A 350 -6.49 -20.88 -1.91
C ASN A 350 -5.46 -21.98 -1.58
N GLY A 351 -4.50 -22.23 -2.47
CA GLY A 351 -3.45 -23.25 -2.30
C GLY A 351 -3.94 -24.69 -2.50
N THR A 352 -5.23 -24.90 -2.74
CA THR A 352 -5.81 -26.22 -3.10
C THR A 352 -5.79 -26.48 -4.62
N GLY A 353 -5.25 -25.53 -5.40
CA GLY A 353 -5.28 -25.55 -6.86
C GLY A 353 -6.62 -25.09 -7.46
N ARG A 354 -7.63 -24.77 -6.63
CA ARG A 354 -8.89 -24.16 -7.06
C ARG A 354 -8.83 -22.65 -6.83
N ARG A 355 -8.98 -21.89 -7.92
CA ARG A 355 -9.16 -20.43 -7.84
C ARG A 355 -10.59 -20.09 -7.44
N THR A 356 -10.74 -19.13 -6.54
CA THR A 356 -12.02 -18.53 -6.15
C THR A 356 -12.08 -17.07 -6.59
N LEU A 357 -13.27 -16.59 -6.93
CA LEU A 357 -13.53 -15.21 -7.30
C LEU A 357 -14.24 -14.50 -6.14
N ARG A 358 -13.61 -13.46 -5.60
CA ARG A 358 -14.20 -12.60 -4.57
C ARG A 358 -14.58 -11.24 -5.15
N GLY A 359 -15.80 -10.78 -4.84
CA GLY A 359 -16.25 -9.42 -5.10
C GLY A 359 -15.82 -8.43 -4.02
N GLU A 360 -15.33 -7.29 -4.44
CA GLU A 360 -15.02 -6.13 -3.60
C GLU A 360 -15.61 -4.85 -4.20
N ASN A 361 -15.81 -3.84 -3.37
CA ASN A 361 -16.18 -2.50 -3.78
C ASN A 361 -15.16 -1.49 -3.26
N THR A 362 -14.42 -0.86 -4.18
CA THR A 362 -13.43 0.17 -3.86
C THR A 362 -13.93 1.59 -4.13
N ASP A 363 -15.12 1.76 -4.71
CA ASP A 363 -15.67 3.10 -4.99
C ASP A 363 -15.90 3.86 -3.66
N TRP A 364 -16.44 3.19 -2.64
CA TRP A 364 -16.71 3.84 -1.35
C TRP A 364 -15.41 4.26 -0.66
N ILE A 365 -14.32 3.50 -0.87
CA ILE A 365 -12.97 3.85 -0.38
C ILE A 365 -12.48 5.09 -1.11
N GLY A 366 -12.65 5.14 -2.44
CA GLY A 366 -12.31 6.31 -3.24
C GLY A 366 -13.04 7.57 -2.79
N ILE A 367 -14.36 7.49 -2.61
CA ILE A 367 -15.20 8.58 -2.11
C ILE A 367 -14.74 9.02 -0.72
N MET A 368 -14.56 8.07 0.21
CA MET A 368 -14.12 8.35 1.57
C MET A 368 -12.75 9.06 1.60
N ARG A 369 -11.78 8.61 0.80
CA ARG A 369 -10.44 9.22 0.72
C ARG A 369 -10.50 10.63 0.13
N CYS A 370 -11.35 10.88 -0.87
CA CYS A 370 -11.60 12.23 -1.38
C CYS A 370 -12.19 13.16 -0.29
N ILE A 371 -13.16 12.69 0.50
CA ILE A 371 -13.74 13.48 1.61
C ILE A 371 -12.66 13.78 2.66
N GLN A 372 -11.88 12.79 3.07
CA GLN A 372 -10.80 12.97 4.06
C GLN A 372 -9.70 13.90 3.53
N GLY A 373 -9.31 13.75 2.26
CA GLY A 373 -8.32 14.59 1.59
C GLY A 373 -8.75 16.05 1.41
N SER A 374 -10.06 16.32 1.44
CA SER A 374 -10.58 17.69 1.42
C SER A 374 -10.22 18.50 2.68
N GLY A 375 -9.77 17.86 3.76
CA GLY A 375 -9.45 18.54 5.03
C GLY A 375 -10.67 19.04 5.79
N LEU A 376 -11.88 18.65 5.37
CA LEU A 376 -13.11 18.90 6.09
C LEU A 376 -13.11 18.12 7.42
N THR A 377 -13.38 18.82 8.53
CA THR A 377 -13.35 18.23 9.88
C THR A 377 -14.74 17.83 10.40
N LYS A 378 -15.81 18.27 9.73
CA LYS A 378 -17.21 18.03 10.11
C LYS A 378 -18.03 17.71 8.87
N PHE A 379 -18.81 16.63 8.93
CA PHE A 379 -19.66 16.16 7.83
C PHE A 379 -20.95 15.56 8.41
N ASP A 380 -21.76 16.39 9.04
CA ASP A 380 -22.99 15.93 9.71
C ASP A 380 -24.10 15.61 8.70
N VAL A 381 -24.19 16.41 7.63
CA VAL A 381 -25.23 16.28 6.60
C VAL A 381 -24.59 16.00 5.24
N GLY A 382 -24.96 14.87 4.64
CA GLY A 382 -24.47 14.44 3.33
C GLY A 382 -25.59 14.30 2.30
N ILE A 383 -25.42 14.88 1.12
CA ILE A 383 -26.31 14.65 -0.04
C ILE A 383 -25.69 13.60 -0.97
N VAL A 384 -26.51 12.66 -1.45
CA VAL A 384 -26.18 11.76 -2.56
C VAL A 384 -27.17 12.00 -3.69
N VAL A 385 -26.68 12.29 -4.90
CA VAL A 385 -27.52 12.51 -6.08
C VAL A 385 -27.49 11.27 -6.97
N GLY A 386 -28.66 10.68 -7.22
CA GLY A 386 -28.84 9.42 -7.94
C GLY A 386 -29.05 8.21 -7.02
N ALA A 387 -29.44 7.07 -7.59
CA ALA A 387 -29.73 5.84 -6.84
C ALA A 387 -29.14 4.57 -7.49
N GLY A 388 -28.03 4.71 -8.22
CA GLY A 388 -27.30 3.60 -8.86
C GLY A 388 -26.23 2.94 -7.98
N GLY A 389 -25.38 2.10 -8.58
CA GLY A 389 -24.27 1.43 -7.88
C GLY A 389 -23.26 2.39 -7.22
N ALA A 390 -22.98 3.53 -7.84
CA ALA A 390 -22.12 4.57 -7.25
C ALA A 390 -22.81 5.27 -6.05
N ALA A 391 -24.12 5.48 -6.11
CA ALA A 391 -24.88 6.07 -5.00
C ALA A 391 -24.88 5.17 -3.76
N ARG A 392 -24.97 3.84 -3.96
CA ARG A 392 -24.79 2.85 -2.88
C ARG A 392 -23.43 3.02 -2.21
N ALA A 393 -22.36 3.14 -3.01
CA ALA A 393 -21.01 3.39 -2.51
C ALA A 393 -20.89 4.70 -1.72
N ALA A 394 -21.52 5.79 -2.19
CA ALA A 394 -21.55 7.07 -1.49
C ALA A 394 -22.27 6.98 -0.14
N VAL A 395 -23.45 6.37 -0.10
CA VAL A 395 -24.22 6.15 1.15
C VAL A 395 -23.40 5.34 2.15
N TYR A 396 -22.72 4.28 1.70
CA TYR A 396 -21.87 3.49 2.57
C TYR A 396 -20.66 4.28 3.08
N ALA A 397 -19.99 5.05 2.21
CA ALA A 397 -18.88 5.92 2.61
C ALA A 397 -19.31 6.91 3.71
N TYR A 398 -20.47 7.54 3.55
CA TYR A 398 -21.05 8.43 4.56
C TYR A 398 -21.29 7.71 5.89
N ARG A 399 -21.80 6.47 5.88
CA ARG A 399 -21.98 5.68 7.10
C ARG A 399 -20.65 5.33 7.78
N GLN A 400 -19.61 4.99 7.01
CA GLN A 400 -18.28 4.71 7.57
C GLN A 400 -17.63 5.96 8.17
N LEU A 401 -17.88 7.13 7.58
CA LEU A 401 -17.42 8.40 8.11
C LEU A 401 -18.22 8.85 9.34
N GLY A 402 -19.45 8.37 9.51
CA GLY A 402 -20.31 8.77 10.64
C GLY A 402 -21.17 10.00 10.36
N VAL A 403 -21.50 10.25 9.08
CA VAL A 403 -22.49 11.27 8.68
C VAL A 403 -23.84 10.97 9.34
N GLN A 404 -24.43 11.97 9.98
CA GLN A 404 -25.61 11.81 10.85
C GLN A 404 -26.93 11.82 10.07
N GLN A 405 -27.01 12.67 9.04
CA GLN A 405 -28.17 12.79 8.16
C GLN A 405 -27.73 12.61 6.70
N ILE A 406 -28.38 11.68 6.01
CA ILE A 406 -28.12 11.42 4.59
C ILE A 406 -29.37 11.79 3.79
N ALA A 407 -29.25 12.74 2.87
CA ALA A 407 -30.28 13.11 1.93
C ALA A 407 -30.03 12.42 0.58
N LEU A 408 -30.89 11.49 0.19
CA LEU A 408 -30.84 10.81 -1.11
C LEU A 408 -31.76 11.50 -2.10
N VAL A 409 -31.18 12.09 -3.13
CA VAL A 409 -31.90 12.85 -4.16
C VAL A 409 -31.99 12.03 -5.43
N ASN A 410 -33.18 11.62 -5.84
CA ASN A 410 -33.38 10.87 -7.08
C ASN A 410 -34.75 11.19 -7.72
N ARG A 411 -34.77 11.48 -9.02
CA ARG A 411 -35.97 11.85 -9.77
C ARG A 411 -37.13 10.87 -9.57
N THR A 412 -36.84 9.57 -9.56
CA THR A 412 -37.84 8.53 -9.35
C THR A 412 -37.78 8.02 -7.90
N ARG A 413 -38.72 8.46 -7.06
CA ARG A 413 -38.79 8.12 -5.62
C ARG A 413 -38.69 6.62 -5.34
N SER A 414 -39.42 5.79 -6.08
CA SER A 414 -39.41 4.32 -5.90
C SER A 414 -38.05 3.65 -6.15
N THR A 415 -37.15 4.31 -6.88
CA THR A 415 -35.77 3.81 -7.07
C THR A 415 -34.89 4.14 -5.86
N ALA A 416 -35.07 5.34 -5.27
CA ALA A 416 -34.43 5.69 -4.01
C ALA A 416 -34.95 4.83 -2.85
N GLU A 417 -36.25 4.56 -2.78
CA GLU A 417 -36.85 3.70 -1.74
C GLU A 417 -36.25 2.29 -1.74
N ARG A 418 -36.03 1.70 -2.92
CA ARG A 418 -35.34 0.41 -3.05
C ARG A 418 -33.91 0.45 -2.53
N LEU A 419 -33.17 1.53 -2.81
CA LEU A 419 -31.82 1.70 -2.28
C LEU A 419 -31.87 1.80 -0.75
N VAL A 420 -32.73 2.64 -0.18
CA VAL A 420 -32.85 2.84 1.27
C VAL A 420 -33.26 1.57 2.01
N ALA A 421 -34.14 0.75 1.41
CA ALA A 421 -34.53 -0.54 1.96
C ALA A 421 -33.32 -1.44 2.24
N ASP A 422 -32.33 -1.48 1.35
CA ASP A 422 -31.12 -2.30 1.50
C ASP A 422 -30.18 -1.82 2.63
N PHE A 423 -30.31 -0.56 3.07
CA PHE A 423 -29.51 0.00 4.17
C PHE A 423 -30.25 0.06 5.51
N SER A 424 -31.47 -0.47 5.59
CA SER A 424 -32.34 -0.35 6.76
C SER A 424 -31.86 -1.16 7.99
N PRO A 425 -32.06 -0.65 9.22
CA PRO A 425 -32.58 0.69 9.55
C PRO A 425 -31.55 1.79 9.26
N SER A 426 -31.97 2.87 8.59
CA SER A 426 -31.12 4.02 8.29
C SER A 426 -31.91 5.33 8.32
N LYS A 427 -31.25 6.40 8.76
CA LYS A 427 -31.76 7.79 8.68
C LYS A 427 -31.41 8.37 7.30
N ILE A 428 -32.04 7.85 6.25
CA ILE A 428 -31.88 8.36 4.89
C ILE A 428 -33.20 9.00 4.46
N ASP A 429 -33.17 10.32 4.27
CA ASP A 429 -34.33 11.09 3.80
C ASP A 429 -34.35 11.11 2.27
N ILE A 430 -35.50 10.82 1.67
CA ILE A 430 -35.65 10.74 0.21
C ILE A 430 -36.29 12.01 -0.36
N TYR A 431 -35.59 12.64 -1.29
CA TYR A 431 -36.00 13.83 -2.02
C TYR A 431 -36.06 13.56 -3.52
N THR A 432 -36.95 14.26 -4.22
CA THR A 432 -37.12 14.11 -5.68
C THR A 432 -36.31 15.12 -6.49
N SER A 433 -35.86 16.20 -5.84
CA SER A 433 -35.04 17.25 -6.45
C SER A 433 -34.05 17.85 -5.44
N LEU A 434 -32.97 18.47 -5.92
CA LEU A 434 -32.02 19.18 -5.07
C LEU A 434 -32.65 20.42 -4.40
N ALA A 435 -33.68 21.00 -5.00
CA ALA A 435 -34.47 22.10 -4.44
C ALA A 435 -35.11 21.78 -3.08
N GLU A 436 -35.42 20.51 -2.83
CA GLU A 436 -36.04 20.05 -1.58
C GLU A 436 -35.01 19.62 -0.52
N ALA A 437 -33.75 19.40 -0.93
CA ALA A 437 -32.71 18.86 -0.05
C ALA A 437 -32.24 19.90 0.99
N PRO A 438 -31.78 19.47 2.18
CA PRO A 438 -31.25 20.38 3.20
C PRO A 438 -29.87 20.95 2.81
N PRO A 439 -29.39 22.01 3.49
CA PRO A 439 -27.97 22.37 3.47
C PRO A 439 -27.09 21.19 3.88
N ALA A 440 -25.96 21.01 3.21
CA ALA A 440 -25.07 19.87 3.41
C ALA A 440 -23.61 20.30 3.59
N ASP A 441 -22.81 19.41 4.17
CA ASP A 441 -21.36 19.55 4.28
C ASP A 441 -20.65 18.77 3.16
N VAL A 442 -21.28 17.70 2.68
CA VAL A 442 -20.72 16.79 1.66
C VAL A 442 -21.78 16.46 0.61
N ILE A 443 -21.45 16.58 -0.67
CA ILE A 443 -22.35 16.24 -1.77
C ILE A 443 -21.62 15.30 -2.74
N VAL A 444 -22.20 14.13 -3.01
CA VAL A 444 -21.67 13.19 -4.01
C VAL A 444 -22.68 13.02 -5.14
N SER A 445 -22.32 13.44 -6.34
CA SER A 445 -23.11 13.22 -7.56
C SER A 445 -22.76 11.89 -8.20
N CYS A 446 -23.75 11.02 -8.35
CA CYS A 446 -23.61 9.65 -8.89
C CYS A 446 -24.37 9.44 -10.21
N ILE A 447 -24.71 10.52 -10.89
CA ILE A 447 -25.45 10.53 -12.15
C ILE A 447 -24.55 10.97 -13.32
N PRO A 448 -24.91 10.68 -14.57
CA PRO A 448 -24.30 11.33 -15.72
C PRO A 448 -24.35 12.85 -15.55
N ALA A 449 -23.22 13.52 -15.80
CA ALA A 449 -23.11 14.97 -15.60
C ALA A 449 -24.04 15.80 -16.51
N ASP A 450 -24.50 15.22 -17.62
CA ASP A 450 -25.43 15.86 -18.56
C ASP A 450 -26.90 15.79 -18.09
N ASP A 451 -27.21 15.05 -17.01
CA ASP A 451 -28.57 14.88 -16.48
C ASP A 451 -29.04 16.08 -15.63
N VAL A 452 -28.13 16.99 -15.25
CA VAL A 452 -28.39 18.14 -14.37
C VAL A 452 -27.77 19.40 -14.95
N THR A 453 -28.52 20.50 -14.91
CA THR A 453 -28.04 21.84 -15.31
C THR A 453 -27.81 22.72 -14.09
N GLU A 454 -27.14 23.88 -14.27
CA GLU A 454 -26.93 24.84 -13.17
C GLU A 454 -28.26 25.33 -12.56
N ALA A 455 -29.34 25.37 -13.35
CA ALA A 455 -30.67 25.80 -12.87
C ALA A 455 -31.31 24.80 -11.90
N ASP A 456 -30.89 23.54 -11.92
CA ASP A 456 -31.40 22.48 -11.06
C ASP A 456 -30.66 22.41 -9.71
N ILE A 457 -29.61 23.23 -9.53
CA ILE A 457 -28.71 23.20 -8.37
C ILE A 457 -28.92 24.49 -7.56
N PRO A 458 -29.74 24.46 -6.50
CA PRO A 458 -30.05 25.64 -5.71
C PRO A 458 -28.87 26.04 -4.80
N GLU A 459 -28.71 27.33 -4.50
CA GLU A 459 -27.60 27.81 -3.65
C GLU A 459 -27.71 27.36 -2.18
N HIS A 460 -28.93 27.10 -1.68
CA HIS A 460 -29.14 26.82 -0.26
C HIS A 460 -28.50 25.51 0.21
N ILE A 461 -28.26 24.54 -0.68
CA ILE A 461 -27.59 23.29 -0.30
C ILE A 461 -26.14 23.51 0.14
N PHE A 462 -25.57 24.68 -0.19
CA PHE A 462 -24.20 25.08 0.16
C PHE A 462 -24.11 25.95 1.43
N ALA A 463 -25.24 26.20 2.11
CA ALA A 463 -25.35 27.17 3.20
C ALA A 463 -24.62 26.79 4.52
N SER A 464 -23.97 25.63 4.59
CA SER A 464 -23.08 25.23 5.70
C SER A 464 -21.81 26.09 5.79
N GLY A 465 -21.47 26.81 4.71
CA GLY A 465 -20.34 27.74 4.63
C GLY A 465 -18.99 27.12 4.26
N ALA A 466 -18.81 25.82 4.48
CA ALA A 466 -17.68 25.05 3.96
C ALA A 466 -18.10 23.61 3.74
N GLY A 467 -17.59 22.98 2.68
CA GLY A 467 -17.98 21.63 2.33
C GLY A 467 -17.17 21.06 1.18
N VAL A 468 -17.52 19.85 0.76
CA VAL A 468 -16.91 19.21 -0.40
C VAL A 468 -17.97 18.64 -1.33
N VAL A 469 -17.81 18.94 -2.61
CA VAL A 469 -18.54 18.30 -3.71
C VAL A 469 -17.64 17.29 -4.38
N ILE A 470 -18.18 16.10 -4.62
CA ILE A 470 -17.53 15.01 -5.33
C ILE A 470 -18.40 14.64 -6.54
N GLU A 471 -17.86 14.78 -7.74
CA GLU A 471 -18.50 14.32 -8.96
C GLU A 471 -17.98 12.92 -9.32
N MET A 472 -18.86 11.93 -9.51
CA MET A 472 -18.43 10.60 -9.95
C MET A 472 -18.22 10.52 -11.46
N SER A 473 -18.88 11.38 -12.24
CA SER A 473 -18.63 11.50 -13.67
C SER A 473 -17.35 12.28 -13.96
N TYR A 474 -16.48 11.77 -14.83
CA TYR A 474 -15.32 12.53 -15.33
C TYR A 474 -15.52 13.04 -16.76
N ARG A 475 -16.76 13.00 -17.27
CA ARG A 475 -17.15 13.52 -18.58
C ARG A 475 -18.48 14.27 -18.49
N PRO A 476 -18.52 15.56 -18.87
CA PRO A 476 -17.37 16.42 -19.19
C PRO A 476 -16.40 16.60 -18.01
N PRO A 477 -15.17 17.15 -18.22
CA PRO A 477 -14.21 17.37 -17.14
C PRO A 477 -14.72 18.28 -16.01
N VAL A 478 -15.66 19.19 -16.32
CA VAL A 478 -16.30 20.07 -15.34
C VAL A 478 -17.82 20.00 -15.52
N SER A 479 -18.52 19.40 -14.55
CA SER A 479 -19.98 19.29 -14.55
C SER A 479 -20.67 20.60 -14.11
N ALA A 480 -21.99 20.68 -14.28
CA ALA A 480 -22.77 21.81 -13.77
C ALA A 480 -22.65 21.94 -12.24
N LEU A 481 -22.71 20.83 -11.50
CA LEU A 481 -22.55 20.81 -10.04
C LEU A 481 -21.18 21.33 -9.62
N MET A 482 -20.12 20.92 -10.31
CA MET A 482 -18.77 21.43 -10.05
C MET A 482 -18.67 22.94 -10.29
N ARG A 483 -19.29 23.47 -11.36
CA ARG A 483 -19.29 24.92 -11.65
C ARG A 483 -20.00 25.72 -10.56
N VAL A 484 -21.18 25.25 -10.12
CA VAL A 484 -21.93 25.93 -9.05
C VAL A 484 -21.14 25.87 -7.74
N ALA A 485 -20.64 24.70 -7.35
CA ALA A 485 -19.86 24.52 -6.13
C ALA A 485 -18.58 25.37 -6.09
N SER A 486 -17.89 25.51 -7.23
CA SER A 486 -16.66 26.32 -7.32
C SER A 486 -16.88 27.82 -7.07
N ARG A 487 -18.13 28.30 -7.20
CA ARG A 487 -18.51 29.69 -6.89
C ARG A 487 -18.78 29.90 -5.40
N GLN A 488 -18.93 28.83 -4.62
CA GLN A 488 -19.26 28.89 -3.21
C GLN A 488 -17.99 29.00 -2.36
N PRO A 489 -17.81 30.09 -1.58
CA PRO A 489 -16.67 30.22 -0.69
C PRO A 489 -16.60 29.04 0.30
N GLY A 490 -15.39 28.54 0.57
CA GLY A 490 -15.17 27.45 1.52
C GLY A 490 -15.50 26.04 0.99
N TRP A 491 -16.04 25.93 -0.23
CA TRP A 491 -16.33 24.64 -0.86
C TRP A 491 -15.16 24.14 -1.71
N LYS A 492 -14.85 22.86 -1.55
CA LYS A 492 -13.88 22.13 -2.38
C LYS A 492 -14.61 21.27 -3.41
N VAL A 493 -13.97 21.10 -4.55
CA VAL A 493 -14.50 20.28 -5.64
C VAL A 493 -13.49 19.20 -5.98
N GLU A 494 -13.92 17.95 -5.86
CA GLU A 494 -13.22 16.75 -6.30
C GLU A 494 -13.91 16.22 -7.56
N ASP A 495 -13.16 16.11 -8.66
CA ASP A 495 -13.68 15.63 -9.94
C ASP A 495 -13.74 14.09 -10.02
N GLY A 496 -14.37 13.58 -11.08
CA GLY A 496 -14.47 12.13 -11.28
C GLY A 496 -13.13 11.43 -11.50
N VAL A 497 -12.08 12.14 -11.90
CA VAL A 497 -10.73 11.58 -12.04
C VAL A 497 -10.09 11.40 -10.66
N ALA A 498 -10.34 12.30 -9.70
CA ALA A 498 -9.88 12.18 -8.32
C ALA A 498 -10.39 10.89 -7.68
N VAL A 499 -11.71 10.64 -7.74
CA VAL A 499 -12.30 9.40 -7.21
C VAL A 499 -11.83 8.18 -7.98
N LEU A 500 -11.74 8.27 -9.31
CA LEU A 500 -11.26 7.17 -10.17
C LEU A 500 -9.84 6.73 -9.77
N LYS A 501 -8.95 7.67 -9.47
CA LYS A 501 -7.59 7.38 -9.00
C LYS A 501 -7.63 6.64 -7.68
N GLU A 502 -8.33 7.18 -6.67
CA GLU A 502 -8.35 6.58 -5.33
C GLU A 502 -8.95 5.17 -5.30
N GLN A 503 -10.05 4.94 -6.03
CA GLN A 503 -10.61 3.58 -6.14
C GLN A 503 -9.69 2.63 -6.91
N ALA A 504 -8.95 3.11 -7.91
CA ALA A 504 -8.03 2.30 -8.71
C ALA A 504 -6.75 1.96 -7.93
N TYR A 505 -6.26 2.87 -7.09
CA TYR A 505 -5.16 2.59 -6.18
C TYR A 505 -5.52 1.46 -5.23
N CYS A 506 -6.74 1.48 -4.67
CA CYS A 506 -7.23 0.41 -3.83
C CYS A 506 -7.38 -0.92 -4.59
N GLN A 507 -7.86 -0.91 -5.84
CA GLN A 507 -7.90 -2.10 -6.69
C GLN A 507 -6.52 -2.72 -6.89
N PHE A 508 -5.53 -1.88 -7.22
CA PHE A 508 -4.16 -2.33 -7.39
C PHE A 508 -3.60 -2.96 -6.11
N GLU A 509 -3.86 -2.35 -4.96
CA GLU A 509 -3.47 -2.85 -3.65
C GLU A 509 -4.06 -4.22 -3.34
N VAL A 510 -5.37 -4.42 -3.56
CA VAL A 510 -6.01 -5.71 -3.27
C VAL A 510 -5.58 -6.81 -4.24
N TRP A 511 -5.22 -6.48 -5.48
CA TRP A 511 -4.75 -7.47 -6.46
C TRP A 511 -3.29 -7.88 -6.26
N THR A 512 -2.43 -6.93 -5.90
CA THR A 512 -0.98 -7.14 -5.89
C THR A 512 -0.41 -7.31 -4.47
N GLY A 513 -1.16 -6.89 -3.45
CA GLY A 513 -0.66 -6.75 -2.09
C GLY A 513 0.36 -5.63 -1.92
N ARG A 514 0.51 -4.74 -2.91
CA ARG A 514 1.49 -3.64 -2.92
C ARG A 514 0.78 -2.30 -3.07
N ARG A 515 1.29 -1.27 -2.39
CA ARG A 515 0.80 0.10 -2.52
C ARG A 515 0.92 0.58 -3.96
N ALA A 516 -0.08 1.32 -4.43
CA ALA A 516 -0.06 1.88 -5.76
C ALA A 516 1.02 3.00 -5.88
N PRO A 517 1.81 3.04 -6.96
CA PRO A 517 2.80 4.08 -7.19
C PRO A 517 2.13 5.39 -7.67
N VAL A 518 1.50 6.12 -6.74
CA VAL A 518 0.55 7.19 -7.06
C VAL A 518 1.16 8.35 -7.87
N LEU A 519 2.40 8.76 -7.59
CA LEU A 519 3.08 9.85 -8.32
C LEU A 519 3.31 9.47 -9.78
N VAL A 520 3.80 8.26 -10.04
CA VAL A 520 4.08 7.77 -11.40
C VAL A 520 2.79 7.60 -12.19
N ILE A 521 1.71 7.15 -11.54
CA ILE A 521 0.39 7.08 -12.15
C ILE A 521 -0.13 8.48 -12.52
N ARG A 522 0.01 9.47 -11.62
CA ARG A 522 -0.40 10.86 -11.88
C ARG A 522 0.35 11.42 -13.09
N GLU A 523 1.67 11.30 -13.14
CA GLU A 523 2.49 11.73 -14.28
C GLU A 523 2.06 11.07 -15.60
N ALA A 524 1.72 9.78 -15.57
CA ALA A 524 1.26 9.06 -16.77
C ALA A 524 -0.11 9.53 -17.25
N LEU A 525 -1.02 9.87 -16.33
CA LEU A 525 -2.33 10.44 -16.66
C LEU A 525 -2.20 11.86 -17.22
N ASP A 526 -1.35 12.70 -16.62
CA ASP A 526 -1.10 14.05 -17.08
C ASP A 526 -0.52 14.05 -18.51
N LYS A 527 0.48 13.19 -18.78
CA LYS A 527 1.03 12.99 -20.13
C LYS A 527 -0.04 12.54 -21.13
N ARG A 528 -0.92 11.62 -20.73
CA ARG A 528 -2.01 11.12 -21.60
C ARG A 528 -3.03 12.21 -21.92
N ASN A 529 -3.33 13.08 -20.97
CA ASN A 529 -4.26 14.18 -21.17
C ASN A 529 -3.64 15.27 -22.05
N ALA A 530 -2.36 15.61 -21.84
CA ALA A 530 -1.62 16.54 -22.68
C ALA A 530 -1.53 16.08 -24.15
N ALA A 531 -1.37 14.76 -24.40
CA ALA A 531 -1.32 14.21 -25.76
C ALA A 531 -2.67 14.22 -26.52
N LYS A 532 -3.76 14.61 -25.86
CA LYS A 532 -5.11 14.72 -26.47
C LYS A 532 -5.55 16.17 -26.70
N MET A 533 -4.81 17.13 -26.13
CA MET A 533 -4.93 18.56 -26.44
C MET A 533 -4.04 18.88 -27.64
#